data_AF-A0A1C3J960-F1
#
_entry.id   AF-A0A1C3J960-F1
#
_cell.length_a   1.000
_cell.length_b   1.000
_cell.length_c   1.000
_cell.angle_alpha   90.00
_cell.angle_beta   90.00
_cell.angle_gamma   90.00
#
_symmetry.space_group_name_H-M   'P 1'
#
loop_
_entity.id
_entity.type
_entity.pdbx_description
1 polymer ?
#
loop_
_entity_poly.entity_id
_entity_poly.type
_entity_poly.pdbx_seq_one_letter_code
_entity_poly.pdbx_strand_id
1 'polypeptide(L)'
;MNKKTLPPPPDFDSPEEAKDIIHFLWNNLAELEDRLNQNSRNSSVPSSQQPLHNKAKNTSPNRRDSGKKQGAQPGHKGHRRLLHPIENNASVEQYLPSKTCHCGGCVVPNRKPYKRHQIFDLPDISYTLIEHQVFKGECSWCGDKHQADLPESVPDVQMDTNLHYKTYCFKPADGRNQLQSWDQKKAEKANRSNSYLSQVLAGQGAS
;
A
#
# COMPACT_ATOMS: atom_id res chain seq x y z
N MET A 1 17.46 -36.85 23.16
CA MET A 1 16.73 -35.74 23.79
C MET A 1 17.63 -35.12 24.84
N ASN A 2 18.34 -34.04 24.52
CA ASN A 2 19.12 -33.30 25.53
C ASN A 2 18.11 -32.57 26.42
N LYS A 3 17.87 -33.09 27.62
CA LYS A 3 17.20 -32.32 28.67
C LYS A 3 18.14 -31.16 28.99
N LYS A 4 17.81 -29.95 28.54
CA LYS A 4 18.47 -28.75 29.04
C LYS A 4 18.27 -28.75 30.55
N THR A 5 19.36 -28.94 31.29
CA THR A 5 19.37 -28.78 32.73
C THR A 5 19.01 -27.33 33.01
N LEU A 6 17.89 -27.11 33.69
CA LEU A 6 17.49 -25.77 34.11
C LEU A 6 18.55 -25.24 35.10
N PRO A 7 19.00 -23.98 34.97
CA PRO A 7 19.83 -23.37 35.99
C PRO A 7 19.09 -23.39 37.33
N PRO A 8 19.81 -23.44 38.46
CA PRO A 8 19.18 -23.32 39.76
C PRO A 8 18.40 -22.00 39.84
N PRO A 9 17.27 -21.98 40.58
CA PRO A 9 16.51 -20.75 40.76
C PRO A 9 17.42 -19.66 41.36
N PRO A 10 17.26 -18.40 40.93
CA PRO A 10 18.02 -17.30 41.52
C PRO A 10 17.71 -17.21 43.01
N ASP A 11 18.75 -17.09 43.82
CA ASP A 11 18.66 -16.74 45.23
C ASP A 11 18.49 -15.22 45.37
N PHE A 12 17.85 -14.76 46.43
CA PHE A 12 17.56 -13.33 46.60
C PHE A 12 17.72 -12.88 48.05
N ASP A 13 18.41 -11.76 48.23
CA ASP A 13 18.77 -11.22 49.54
C ASP A 13 17.72 -10.21 50.06
N SER A 14 16.82 -9.72 49.20
CA SER A 14 15.81 -8.70 49.50
C SER A 14 14.44 -8.95 48.83
N PRO A 15 13.32 -8.61 49.51
CA PRO A 15 11.97 -8.72 48.93
C PRO A 15 11.72 -7.77 47.74
N GLU A 16 12.52 -6.72 47.57
CA GLU A 16 12.42 -5.83 46.40
C GLU A 16 13.02 -6.48 45.16
N GLU A 17 14.20 -7.08 45.30
CA GLU A 17 14.87 -7.82 44.23
C GLU A 17 14.01 -9.01 43.75
N ALA A 18 13.31 -9.68 44.66
CA ALA A 18 12.39 -10.75 44.32
C ALA A 18 11.25 -10.28 43.38
N LYS A 19 10.72 -9.06 43.58
CA LYS A 19 9.66 -8.51 42.73
C LYS A 19 10.17 -8.20 41.33
N ASP A 20 11.35 -7.61 41.22
CA ASP A 20 11.97 -7.28 39.93
C ASP A 20 12.26 -8.54 39.12
N ILE A 21 12.75 -9.60 39.77
CA ILE A 21 12.96 -10.90 39.13
C ILE A 21 11.63 -11.51 38.66
N ILE A 22 10.57 -11.44 39.47
CA ILE A 22 9.25 -11.95 39.07
C ILE A 22 8.74 -11.20 37.84
N HIS A 23 8.83 -9.86 37.81
CA HIS A 23 8.43 -9.07 36.65
C HIS A 23 9.26 -9.41 35.40
N PHE A 24 10.57 -9.57 35.56
CA PHE A 24 11.47 -9.96 34.47
C PHE A 24 11.12 -11.34 33.90
N LEU A 25 10.89 -12.33 34.76
CA LEU A 25 10.52 -13.68 34.34
C LEU A 25 9.14 -13.73 33.69
N TRP A 26 8.18 -12.96 34.21
CA TRP A 26 6.83 -12.86 33.65
C TRP A 26 6.85 -12.27 32.24
N ASN A 27 7.62 -11.20 32.02
CA ASN A 27 7.79 -10.59 30.70
C ASN A 27 8.46 -11.54 29.71
N ASN A 28 9.49 -12.28 30.14
CA ASN A 28 10.14 -13.28 29.29
C ASN A 28 9.20 -14.43 28.92
N LEU A 29 8.36 -14.90 29.86
CA LEU A 29 7.37 -15.92 29.57
C LEU A 29 6.36 -15.42 28.53
N ALA A 30 5.82 -14.22 28.71
CA ALA A 30 4.89 -13.62 27.75
C ALA A 30 5.52 -13.48 26.35
N GLU A 31 6.76 -12.99 26.25
CA GLU A 31 7.46 -12.86 24.96
C GLU A 31 7.68 -14.23 24.28
N LEU A 32 8.10 -15.24 25.04
CA LEU A 32 8.34 -16.58 24.51
C LEU A 32 7.04 -17.26 24.06
N GLU A 33 5.95 -17.07 24.80
CA GLU A 33 4.62 -17.54 24.43
C GLU A 33 4.11 -16.85 23.17
N ASP A 34 4.27 -15.53 23.06
CA ASP A 34 3.91 -14.76 21.86
C ASP A 34 4.70 -15.25 20.65
N ARG A 35 6.02 -15.45 20.79
CA ARG A 35 6.88 -15.98 19.74
C ARG A 35 6.50 -17.39 19.29
N LEU A 36 6.01 -18.23 20.20
CA LEU A 36 5.49 -19.56 19.87
C LEU A 36 4.13 -19.51 19.17
N ASN A 37 3.28 -18.55 19.53
CA ASN A 37 1.95 -18.38 18.97
C ASN A 37 1.92 -17.64 17.63
N GLN A 38 3.02 -17.00 17.22
CA GLN A 38 3.14 -16.38 15.91
C GLN A 38 3.06 -17.43 14.78
N ASN A 39 2.10 -17.24 13.88
CA ASN A 39 1.92 -18.05 12.68
C ASN A 39 1.56 -17.14 11.50
N SER A 40 1.72 -17.64 10.28
CA SER A 40 1.44 -16.87 9.05
C SER A 40 -0.03 -16.45 8.86
N ARG A 41 -0.94 -16.86 9.77
CA ARG A 41 -2.34 -16.42 9.78
C ARG A 41 -2.58 -15.24 10.74
N ASN A 42 -1.74 -15.04 11.77
CA ASN A 42 -1.90 -13.96 12.75
C ASN A 42 -0.79 -12.91 12.70
N SER A 43 0.37 -13.24 12.15
CA SER A 43 1.49 -12.32 11.96
C SER A 43 1.74 -12.20 10.47
N SER A 44 1.87 -10.98 9.97
CA SER A 44 2.18 -10.66 8.55
C SER A 44 3.56 -11.19 8.09
N VAL A 45 4.10 -12.19 8.78
CA VAL A 45 5.36 -12.89 8.51
C VAL A 45 5.15 -13.87 7.35
N PRO A 46 5.91 -13.74 6.25
CA PRO A 46 5.80 -14.62 5.11
C PRO A 46 5.96 -16.09 5.48
N SER A 47 5.16 -16.97 4.86
CA SER A 47 5.21 -18.42 5.09
C SER A 47 6.60 -19.04 4.88
N SER A 48 7.47 -18.40 4.09
CA SER A 48 8.86 -18.83 3.86
C SER A 48 9.72 -18.76 5.12
N GLN A 49 9.51 -17.75 5.97
CA GLN A 49 10.28 -17.49 7.20
C GLN A 49 9.75 -18.21 8.45
N GLN A 50 8.63 -18.94 8.32
CA GLN A 50 8.07 -19.73 9.42
C GLN A 50 8.98 -20.92 9.79
N PRO A 51 9.21 -21.20 11.09
CA PRO A 51 9.96 -22.38 11.55
C PRO A 51 9.37 -23.68 10.97
N LEU A 52 10.23 -24.62 10.55
CA LEU A 52 9.81 -25.86 9.88
C LEU A 52 8.82 -26.70 10.72
N HIS A 53 8.91 -26.63 12.05
CA HIS A 53 7.97 -27.29 12.97
C HIS A 53 6.51 -26.84 12.76
N ASN A 54 6.29 -25.56 12.43
CA ASN A 54 4.95 -25.01 12.19
C ASN A 54 4.46 -25.28 10.76
N LYS A 55 5.37 -25.51 9.80
CA LYS A 55 5.02 -25.90 8.43
C LYS A 55 4.44 -27.30 8.34
N ALA A 56 4.92 -28.23 9.18
CA ALA A 56 4.49 -29.63 9.17
C ALA A 56 3.01 -29.83 9.58
N LYS A 57 2.46 -28.97 10.46
CA LYS A 57 1.06 -29.07 10.89
C LYS A 57 0.05 -28.73 9.77
N ASN A 58 0.46 -27.99 8.74
CA ASN A 58 -0.44 -27.53 7.67
C ASN A 58 -0.44 -28.42 6.42
N THR A 59 0.46 -29.39 6.34
CA THR A 59 0.50 -30.36 5.24
C THR A 59 0.20 -31.73 5.81
N SER A 60 -1.09 -32.05 5.93
CA SER A 60 -1.51 -33.42 6.18
C SER A 60 -0.98 -34.31 5.05
N PRO A 61 -0.12 -35.31 5.33
CA PRO A 61 0.34 -36.26 4.32
C PRO A 61 -0.82 -37.12 3.76
N ASN A 62 -2.00 -37.05 4.37
CA ASN A 62 -3.23 -37.71 3.94
C ASN A 62 -4.16 -36.81 3.11
N ARG A 63 -3.67 -35.70 2.54
CA ARG A 63 -4.48 -34.87 1.64
C ARG A 63 -4.75 -35.64 0.35
N ARG A 64 -5.95 -36.22 0.25
CA ARG A 64 -6.46 -36.86 -0.96
C ARG A 64 -6.37 -35.89 -2.14
N ASP A 65 -5.99 -36.40 -3.30
CA ASP A 65 -6.03 -35.62 -4.53
C ASP A 65 -7.45 -35.04 -4.69
N SER A 66 -7.53 -33.73 -4.89
CA SER A 66 -8.80 -33.04 -4.92
C SER A 66 -9.66 -33.44 -6.11
N GLY A 67 -9.09 -34.12 -7.11
CA GLY A 67 -9.76 -34.49 -8.36
C GLY A 67 -10.19 -33.27 -9.20
N LYS A 68 -9.83 -32.05 -8.75
CA LYS A 68 -10.19 -30.80 -9.40
C LYS A 68 -9.18 -30.52 -10.50
N LYS A 69 -9.69 -30.25 -11.71
CA LYS A 69 -8.88 -29.77 -12.81
C LYS A 69 -8.15 -28.48 -12.41
N GLN A 70 -6.90 -28.34 -12.84
CA GLN A 70 -6.14 -27.11 -12.67
C GLN A 70 -6.86 -25.96 -13.38
N GLY A 71 -7.06 -24.85 -12.66
CA GLY A 71 -7.78 -23.67 -13.14
C GLY A 71 -8.94 -23.26 -12.26
N ALA A 72 -9.59 -22.15 -12.64
CA ALA A 72 -10.79 -21.67 -11.97
C ALA A 72 -11.90 -22.74 -12.03
N GLN A 73 -12.59 -22.98 -10.91
CA GLN A 73 -13.69 -23.95 -10.89
C GLN A 73 -14.83 -23.50 -11.83
N PRO A 74 -15.64 -24.44 -12.35
CA PRO A 74 -16.84 -24.11 -13.11
C PRO A 74 -17.72 -23.11 -12.36
N GLY A 75 -18.13 -22.01 -13.01
CA GLY A 75 -18.92 -20.94 -12.40
C GLY A 75 -18.13 -19.71 -11.94
N HIS A 76 -16.79 -19.77 -11.88
CA HIS A 76 -15.99 -18.57 -11.62
C HIS A 76 -15.97 -17.65 -12.83
N LYS A 77 -16.50 -16.43 -12.66
CA LYS A 77 -16.39 -15.36 -13.65
C LYS A 77 -14.91 -14.97 -13.79
N GLY A 78 -14.38 -15.05 -15.00
CA GLY A 78 -13.02 -14.60 -15.29
C GLY A 78 -12.92 -13.08 -15.07
N HIS A 79 -12.02 -12.66 -14.19
CA HIS A 79 -11.63 -11.26 -14.09
C HIS A 79 -10.51 -10.99 -15.09
N ARG A 80 -10.83 -10.20 -16.12
CA ARG A 80 -9.85 -9.63 -17.03
C ARG A 80 -9.75 -8.14 -16.79
N ARG A 81 -8.54 -7.58 -16.93
CA ARG A 81 -8.37 -6.13 -16.98
C ARG A 81 -9.10 -5.62 -18.22
N LEU A 82 -10.03 -4.70 -18.02
CA LEU A 82 -10.68 -4.02 -19.12
C LEU A 82 -9.64 -3.12 -19.81
N LEU A 83 -9.71 -3.07 -21.14
CA LEU A 83 -8.88 -2.16 -21.92
C LEU A 83 -9.38 -0.74 -21.71
N HIS A 84 -8.46 0.22 -21.60
CA HIS A 84 -8.83 1.63 -21.51
C HIS A 84 -9.47 2.09 -22.84
N PRO A 85 -10.54 2.90 -22.81
CA PRO A 85 -11.03 3.54 -24.02
C PRO A 85 -9.91 4.37 -24.67
N ILE A 86 -9.92 4.43 -26.00
CA ILE A 86 -9.00 5.27 -26.77
C ILE A 86 -9.58 6.68 -26.67
N GLU A 87 -8.96 7.53 -25.86
CA GLU A 87 -9.32 8.93 -25.69
C GLU A 87 -8.53 9.82 -26.66
N ASN A 88 -8.81 11.12 -26.68
CA ASN A 88 -8.17 12.08 -27.61
C ASN A 88 -6.64 12.13 -27.51
N ASN A 89 -6.07 11.73 -26.36
CA ASN A 89 -4.62 11.75 -26.12
C ASN A 89 -3.93 10.41 -26.44
N ALA A 90 -4.60 9.48 -27.11
CA ALA A 90 -4.05 8.16 -27.44
C ALA A 90 -3.77 8.03 -28.95
N SER A 91 -2.56 7.60 -29.30
CA SER A 91 -2.22 7.15 -30.66
C SER A 91 -2.49 5.65 -30.82
N VAL A 92 -2.91 5.23 -32.01
CA VAL A 92 -3.18 3.82 -32.32
C VAL A 92 -2.32 3.39 -33.49
N GLU A 93 -1.33 2.56 -33.21
CA GLU A 93 -0.47 1.96 -34.22
C GLU A 93 -0.94 0.54 -34.56
N GLN A 94 -1.09 0.24 -35.85
CA GLN A 94 -1.54 -1.06 -36.34
C GLN A 94 -0.38 -1.84 -36.95
N TYR A 95 -0.18 -3.06 -36.46
CA TYR A 95 0.86 -3.97 -36.94
C TYR A 95 0.20 -5.11 -37.71
N LEU A 96 0.26 -5.05 -39.05
CA LEU A 96 -0.33 -6.05 -39.94
C LEU A 96 0.68 -7.14 -40.30
N PRO A 97 0.24 -8.40 -40.53
CA PRO A 97 1.10 -9.45 -41.03
C PRO A 97 1.59 -9.12 -42.45
N SER A 98 2.69 -9.76 -42.87
CA SER A 98 3.14 -9.72 -44.26
C SER A 98 2.01 -10.14 -45.20
N LYS A 99 1.88 -9.48 -46.34
CA LYS A 99 0.89 -9.82 -47.39
C LYS A 99 1.19 -11.17 -48.04
N THR A 100 2.43 -11.65 -47.94
CA THR A 100 2.88 -12.92 -48.51
C THR A 100 3.25 -13.90 -47.40
N CYS A 101 2.69 -15.10 -47.52
CA CYS A 101 3.09 -16.24 -46.72
C CYS A 101 4.41 -16.79 -47.22
N HIS A 102 5.15 -17.48 -46.35
CA HIS A 102 6.38 -18.17 -46.73
C HIS A 102 6.18 -19.21 -47.86
N CYS A 103 4.96 -19.75 -48.02
CA CYS A 103 4.61 -20.64 -49.13
C CYS A 103 4.25 -19.93 -50.44
N GLY A 104 4.32 -18.59 -50.50
CA GLY A 104 3.92 -17.79 -51.67
C GLY A 104 2.43 -17.40 -51.72
N GLY A 105 1.59 -17.92 -50.81
CA GLY A 105 0.18 -17.57 -50.72
C GLY A 105 -0.09 -16.16 -50.20
N CYS A 106 -1.24 -15.58 -50.55
CA CYS A 106 -1.66 -14.28 -50.05
C CYS A 106 -2.22 -14.36 -48.62
N VAL A 107 -1.77 -13.47 -47.74
CA VAL A 107 -2.27 -13.35 -46.37
C VAL A 107 -3.24 -12.18 -46.30
N VAL A 108 -4.47 -12.46 -45.89
CA VAL A 108 -5.51 -11.46 -45.69
C VAL A 108 -5.66 -11.21 -44.18
N PRO A 109 -5.37 -10.00 -43.69
CA PRO A 109 -5.54 -9.68 -42.26
C PRO A 109 -7.02 -9.60 -41.88
N ASN A 110 -7.33 -10.00 -40.65
CA ASN A 110 -8.67 -9.85 -40.09
C ASN A 110 -9.03 -8.36 -39.91
N ARG A 111 -10.33 -8.03 -40.04
CA ARG A 111 -10.83 -6.66 -39.83
C ARG A 111 -10.69 -6.13 -38.40
N LYS A 112 -10.51 -7.02 -37.41
CA LYS A 112 -10.37 -6.68 -35.99
C LYS A 112 -9.06 -7.26 -35.45
N PRO A 113 -8.39 -6.56 -34.52
CA PRO A 113 -7.14 -7.05 -33.92
C PRO A 113 -7.40 -8.29 -33.06
N TYR A 114 -6.53 -9.29 -33.17
CA TYR A 114 -6.56 -10.48 -32.32
C TYR A 114 -6.17 -10.17 -30.87
N LYS A 115 -5.16 -9.32 -30.68
CA LYS A 115 -4.65 -8.88 -29.38
C LYS A 115 -4.48 -7.36 -29.39
N ARG A 116 -4.81 -6.73 -28.26
CA ARG A 116 -4.61 -5.28 -28.02
C ARG A 116 -3.63 -5.12 -26.86
N HIS A 117 -2.57 -4.34 -27.07
CA HIS A 117 -1.58 -3.99 -26.06
C HIS A 117 -1.61 -2.47 -25.88
N GLN A 118 -1.67 -1.99 -24.63
CA GLN A 118 -1.73 -0.57 -24.31
C GLN A 118 -0.51 -0.24 -23.45
N ILE A 119 0.25 0.76 -23.89
CA ILE A 119 1.39 1.31 -23.18
C ILE A 119 0.95 2.68 -22.68
N PHE A 120 1.14 2.95 -21.39
CA PHE A 120 0.86 4.24 -20.77
C PHE A 120 2.20 4.88 -20.45
N ASP A 121 2.47 6.01 -21.08
CA ASP A 121 3.64 6.81 -20.78
C ASP A 121 3.24 8.02 -19.93
N LEU A 122 4.09 8.39 -18.97
CA LEU A 122 3.89 9.58 -18.17
C LEU A 122 4.72 10.70 -18.79
N PRO A 123 4.15 11.89 -19.01
CA PRO A 123 4.93 13.02 -19.48
C PRO A 123 6.00 13.39 -18.43
N ASP A 124 7.06 14.05 -18.89
CA ASP A 124 8.17 14.49 -18.04
C ASP A 124 7.65 15.26 -16.82
N ILE A 125 7.99 14.76 -15.63
CA ILE A 125 7.59 15.36 -14.35
C ILE A 125 8.68 16.35 -13.94
N SER A 126 8.44 17.65 -14.09
CA SER A 126 9.33 18.71 -13.61
C SER A 126 8.86 19.30 -12.28
N TYR A 127 9.80 19.73 -11.43
CA TYR A 127 9.49 20.51 -10.22
C TYR A 127 9.85 21.99 -10.42
N THR A 128 9.14 22.86 -9.71
CA THR A 128 9.49 24.29 -9.57
C THR A 128 10.04 24.50 -8.18
N LEU A 129 11.21 25.12 -8.07
CA LEU A 129 11.84 25.48 -6.80
C LEU A 129 11.83 27.00 -6.64
N ILE A 130 11.35 27.48 -5.50
CA ILE A 130 11.44 28.88 -5.09
C ILE A 130 12.30 28.91 -3.83
N GLU A 131 13.46 29.57 -3.91
CA GLU A 131 14.38 29.73 -2.78
C GLU A 131 14.10 31.05 -2.07
N HIS A 132 13.79 31.00 -0.78
CA HIS A 132 13.60 32.18 0.06
C HIS A 132 14.87 32.47 0.85
N GLN A 133 15.61 33.51 0.46
CA GLN A 133 16.84 33.91 1.12
C GLN A 133 16.57 34.99 2.17
N VAL A 134 17.06 34.75 3.39
CA VAL A 134 16.95 35.69 4.52
C VAL A 134 18.32 36.26 4.84
N PHE A 135 18.41 37.58 4.85
CA PHE A 135 19.66 38.28 5.10
C PHE A 135 19.74 38.77 6.55
N LYS A 136 20.97 38.81 7.05
CA LYS A 136 21.32 39.48 8.31
C LYS A 136 22.39 40.52 8.02
N GLY A 137 22.39 41.60 8.79
CA GLY A 137 23.36 42.67 8.70
C GLY A 137 23.64 43.27 10.06
N GLU A 138 24.66 44.12 10.12
CA GLU A 138 25.00 44.89 11.31
C GLU A 138 24.96 46.38 11.00
N CYS A 139 24.53 47.18 11.96
CA CYS A 139 24.54 48.63 11.84
C CYS A 139 25.98 49.13 11.91
N SER A 140 26.44 49.85 10.88
CA SER A 140 27.79 50.38 10.81
C SER A 140 28.12 51.44 11.87
N TRP A 141 27.10 51.96 12.56
CA TRP A 141 27.25 52.99 13.60
C TRP A 141 27.28 52.39 15.01
N CYS A 142 26.28 51.59 15.39
CA CYS A 142 26.15 51.06 16.75
C CYS A 142 26.54 49.58 16.88
N GLY A 143 26.73 48.87 15.76
CA GLY A 143 27.03 47.43 15.74
C GLY A 143 25.82 46.53 15.97
N ASP A 144 24.61 47.08 16.09
CA ASP A 144 23.41 46.28 16.34
C ASP A 144 23.11 45.36 15.14
N LYS A 145 22.70 44.12 15.45
CA LYS A 145 22.41 43.09 14.45
C LYS A 145 20.95 43.16 14.04
N HIS A 146 20.71 43.18 12.74
CA HIS A 146 19.39 43.15 12.13
C HIS A 146 19.24 41.89 11.28
N GLN A 147 18.03 41.35 11.24
CA GLN A 147 17.67 40.19 10.45
C GLN A 147 16.34 40.46 9.76
N ALA A 148 16.21 40.04 8.50
CA ALA A 148 14.93 40.03 7.80
C ALA A 148 14.06 38.85 8.27
N ASP A 149 12.75 39.04 8.27
CA ASP A 149 11.79 37.98 8.56
C ASP A 149 11.25 37.37 7.26
N LEU A 150 10.89 36.07 7.31
CA LEU A 150 10.11 35.49 6.22
C LEU A 150 8.67 36.03 6.27
N PRO A 151 8.03 36.30 5.12
CA PRO A 151 6.63 36.67 5.09
C PRO A 151 5.76 35.50 5.57
N GLU A 152 4.64 35.82 6.23
CA GLU A 152 3.72 34.84 6.84
C GLU A 152 3.13 33.83 5.84
N SER A 153 3.14 34.16 4.55
CA SER A 153 2.73 33.25 3.47
C SER A 153 3.71 32.12 3.18
N VAL A 154 4.94 32.17 3.71
CA VAL A 154 5.97 31.15 3.48
C VAL A 154 6.04 30.26 4.72
N PRO A 155 5.61 28.99 4.63
CA PRO A 155 5.63 28.09 5.77
C PRO A 155 7.06 27.64 6.08
N ASP A 156 7.35 27.37 7.36
CA ASP A 156 8.67 26.90 7.85
C ASP A 156 8.88 25.39 7.61
N VAL A 157 8.50 24.91 6.43
CA VAL A 157 8.67 23.51 6.02
C VAL A 157 9.25 23.45 4.61
N GLN A 158 10.14 22.48 4.38
CA GLN A 158 10.82 22.32 3.09
C GLN A 158 9.87 21.89 1.95
N MET A 159 8.74 21.26 2.29
CA MET A 159 7.77 20.75 1.33
C MET A 159 6.45 21.48 1.54
N ASP A 160 5.99 22.23 0.55
CA ASP A 160 4.64 22.79 0.58
C ASP A 160 3.60 21.64 0.57
N THR A 161 2.50 21.85 1.27
CA THR A 161 1.30 21.00 1.27
C THR A 161 0.73 20.73 -0.13
N ASN A 162 1.09 21.55 -1.13
CA ASN A 162 0.72 21.35 -2.53
C ASN A 162 1.68 20.46 -3.33
N LEU A 163 2.57 19.69 -2.68
CA LEU A 163 3.31 18.64 -3.36
C LEU A 163 2.31 17.59 -3.85
N HIS A 164 1.77 17.82 -5.05
CA HIS A 164 0.89 16.92 -5.77
C HIS A 164 1.71 15.68 -6.15
N TYR A 165 1.94 14.77 -5.21
CA TYR A 165 2.22 13.39 -5.54
C TYR A 165 0.92 12.84 -6.13
N LYS A 166 0.70 13.09 -7.43
CA LYS A 166 -0.36 12.44 -8.17
C LYS A 166 0.00 10.97 -8.23
N THR A 167 -0.41 10.22 -7.22
CA THR A 167 -0.44 8.77 -7.26
C THR A 167 -1.53 8.41 -8.26
N TYR A 168 -1.14 8.33 -9.53
CA TYR A 168 -2.02 7.91 -10.62
C TYR A 168 -2.34 6.43 -10.44
N CYS A 169 -3.43 6.14 -9.72
CA CYS A 169 -4.01 4.82 -9.68
C CYS A 169 -5.03 4.73 -10.82
N PHE A 170 -4.60 4.24 -11.99
CA PHE A 170 -5.51 3.92 -13.10
C PHE A 170 -6.50 2.84 -12.64
N LYS A 171 -7.74 3.23 -12.34
CA LYS A 171 -8.82 2.28 -12.07
C LYS A 171 -9.42 1.78 -13.38
N PRO A 172 -9.57 0.46 -13.57
CA PRO A 172 -10.36 -0.06 -14.68
C PRO A 172 -11.82 0.38 -14.50
N ALA A 173 -12.38 0.94 -15.58
CA ALA A 173 -13.58 1.75 -15.60
C ALA A 173 -14.86 1.02 -15.15
N ASP A 174 -15.48 1.55 -14.10
CA ASP A 174 -16.95 1.64 -13.98
C ASP A 174 -17.38 3.02 -14.49
N GLY A 175 -17.33 3.23 -15.80
CA GLY A 175 -18.14 4.21 -16.55
C GLY A 175 -18.08 5.71 -16.18
N ARG A 176 -17.25 6.14 -15.23
CA ARG A 176 -17.05 7.56 -14.89
C ARG A 176 -15.56 7.84 -14.84
N ASN A 177 -14.99 8.21 -16.00
CA ASN A 177 -13.68 8.86 -16.06
C ASN A 177 -13.83 10.28 -15.52
N GLN A 178 -13.88 10.41 -14.20
CA GLN A 178 -13.55 11.65 -13.52
C GLN A 178 -12.25 11.44 -12.76
N LEU A 179 -11.25 12.25 -13.10
CA LEU A 179 -10.10 12.52 -12.25
C LEU A 179 -10.64 13.16 -10.96
N GLN A 180 -10.90 12.34 -9.94
CA GLN A 180 -11.20 12.86 -8.62
C GLN A 180 -9.91 12.89 -7.79
N SER A 181 -9.57 14.07 -7.28
CA SER A 181 -8.50 14.22 -6.28
C SER A 181 -8.81 13.34 -5.06
N TRP A 182 -7.78 12.81 -4.40
CA TRP A 182 -7.94 12.11 -3.11
C TRP A 182 -8.58 13.01 -2.05
N ASP A 183 -8.39 14.33 -2.14
CA ASP A 183 -9.01 15.31 -1.24
C ASP A 183 -10.52 15.41 -1.47
N GLN A 184 -10.97 15.36 -2.72
CA GLN A 184 -12.41 15.28 -3.04
C GLN A 184 -13.02 14.00 -2.49
N LYS A 185 -12.33 12.85 -2.58
CA LYS A 185 -12.82 11.59 -1.99
C LYS A 185 -12.82 11.58 -0.47
N LYS A 186 -11.82 12.19 0.17
CA LYS A 186 -11.81 12.38 1.63
C LYS A 186 -12.98 13.25 2.07
N ALA A 187 -13.23 14.36 1.36
CA ALA A 187 -14.35 15.25 1.62
C ALA A 187 -15.71 14.56 1.40
N GLU A 188 -15.87 13.79 0.33
CA GLU A 188 -17.09 13.00 0.08
C GLU A 188 -17.32 11.92 1.15
N LYS A 189 -16.26 11.24 1.60
CA LYS A 189 -16.35 10.22 2.67
C LYS A 189 -16.66 10.86 4.03
N ALA A 190 -16.10 12.04 4.31
CA ALA A 190 -16.42 12.82 5.51
C ALA A 190 -17.89 13.30 5.47
N ASN A 191 -18.36 13.82 4.33
CA ASN A 191 -19.74 14.25 4.14
C ASN A 191 -20.74 13.09 4.21
N ARG A 192 -20.38 11.90 3.71
CA ARG A 192 -21.24 10.71 3.81
C ARG A 192 -21.34 10.17 5.24
N SER A 193 -20.26 10.28 6.01
CA SER A 193 -20.25 9.95 7.45
C SER A 193 -21.11 10.95 8.25
N ASN A 194 -21.03 12.24 7.94
CA ASN A 194 -21.87 13.28 8.56
C ASN A 194 -23.35 13.17 8.17
N SER A 195 -23.65 12.80 6.93
CA SER A 195 -25.02 12.53 6.47
C SER A 195 -25.65 11.34 7.19
N TYR A 196 -24.87 10.30 7.51
CA TYR A 196 -25.35 9.13 8.23
C TYR A 196 -25.64 9.44 9.70
N LEU A 197 -24.77 10.23 10.34
CA LEU A 197 -24.98 10.71 11.72
C LEU A 197 -26.20 11.65 11.85
N SER A 198 -26.43 12.52 10.85
CA SER A 198 -27.62 13.39 10.82
C SER A 198 -28.93 12.60 10.70
N GLN A 199 -28.97 11.54 9.89
CA GLN A 199 -30.16 10.69 9.73
C GLN A 199 -30.45 9.83 10.96
N VAL A 200 -29.42 9.34 11.63
CA VAL A 200 -29.56 8.58 12.89
C VAL A 200 -30.07 9.46 14.04
N LEU A 201 -29.67 10.73 14.10
CA LEU A 201 -30.19 11.68 15.09
C LEU A 201 -31.62 12.17 14.77
N ALA A 202 -31.96 12.33 13.49
CA ALA A 202 -33.32 12.71 13.08
C ALA A 202 -34.36 11.59 13.28
N GLY A 203 -33.94 10.32 13.24
CA GLY A 203 -34.82 9.15 13.47
C GLY A 203 -35.12 8.84 14.95
N GLN A 204 -34.46 9.51 15.89
CA GLN A 204 -34.70 9.35 17.34
C GLN A 204 -35.74 10.33 17.89
N GLY A 205 -36.38 11.15 17.04
CA GLY A 205 -37.34 12.17 17.42
C GLY A 205 -38.78 11.97 16.93
N ALA A 206 -39.16 10.75 16.52
CA ALA A 206 -40.54 10.43 16.14
C ALA A 206 -41.08 9.30 17.02
N SER A 207 -41.50 9.69 18.22
CA SER A 207 -42.49 8.96 19.03
C SER A 207 -43.87 9.57 18.79
#